data_AF-A0AAE2SDI4-F1
#
_entry.id   AF-A0AAE2SDI4-F1
#
_cell.length_a   1.000
_cell.length_b   1.000
_cell.length_c   1.000
_cell.angle_alpha   90.00
_cell.angle_beta   90.00
_cell.angle_gamma   90.00
#
_symmetry.space_group_name_H-M   'P 1'
#
loop_
_entity.id
_entity.type
_entity.pdbx_description
1 polymer ?
#
loop_
_entity_poly.entity_id
_entity_poly.type
_entity_poly.pdbx_seq_one_letter_code
_entity_poly.pdbx_strand_id
1 'polypeptide(L)'
;MKNTDARKILGLDPGDDPRSFIPTFEETVAYKKDLMENAPSPELRYRYEQELLEYTAAVKVVAGRKRLRPNTDFVVVLMLIGALSACGWWGYNWYQRQWNIDAELKQRTTYLSSLGRAAVSKRKWSEAESAYKEILTLEPGSSVAVEGMESIRLGKLEERNQQLFYSLGESQAALEAERWDEAERLALSVLKIDPENTTAKTKLELIAAGRHEHDVALKMEAVTAAVDAGKMAEARQAIAELRKIDPKNQQLPDFVRKVDRVSATIRANQAKALSLMEKAKKLDTGEFNAEAMAYLVEARKLDPSNSEISNLHSKMSAYTRAIKVPGDYATIAAALEGARPRDLIRISPGTYKESLEIHQPVRLEGSADGKTILQMPADQASLITIHPTAKGSLISGLTLVHEGFDHGGDRFSGITVMAQDVTLAACSVTHSAGHGIAVFDGAKATITSCEISECGWDGISVYGQDSQVTLRNTQSTNNIQHGLAFWQGGGGVVSKCKMTQNGLCGILAMSPAVQVTIAGSICSKNREAGILISDGAKALVQANRCDGNLLSGIVVRGEKTSADVTNNVAMGNQESGILTHLGVTIGKFEKNDARSNGSRQIWRDASLSSTSPQE
;
A
#
# COMPACT_ATOMS: atom_id res chain seq x y z
N MET A 1 33.18 -57.86 -30.63
CA MET A 1 33.13 -59.32 -30.80
C MET A 1 33.97 -59.97 -29.71
N LYS A 2 33.38 -60.73 -28.78
CA LYS A 2 34.11 -61.52 -27.76
C LYS A 2 34.77 -62.73 -28.44
N ASN A 3 35.69 -63.43 -27.78
CA ASN A 3 36.25 -64.67 -28.34
C ASN A 3 35.15 -65.72 -28.60
N THR A 4 34.11 -65.80 -27.75
CA THR A 4 32.91 -66.63 -27.99
C THR A 4 32.08 -66.18 -29.19
N ASP A 5 32.02 -64.88 -29.48
CA ASP A 5 31.25 -64.33 -30.60
C ASP A 5 32.03 -64.50 -31.92
N ALA A 6 33.36 -64.34 -31.84
CA ALA A 6 34.31 -64.57 -32.93
C ALA A 6 34.34 -66.05 -33.33
N ARG A 7 34.41 -66.94 -32.33
CA ARG A 7 34.24 -68.39 -32.54
C ARG A 7 32.90 -68.71 -33.17
N LYS A 8 31.78 -68.10 -32.70
CA LYS A 8 30.47 -68.24 -33.37
C LYS A 8 30.47 -67.78 -34.84
N ILE A 9 31.07 -66.64 -35.15
CA ILE A 9 31.12 -66.09 -36.51
C ILE A 9 32.06 -66.90 -37.44
N LEU A 10 33.03 -67.62 -36.88
CA LEU A 10 33.86 -68.61 -37.58
C LEU A 10 33.33 -70.06 -37.54
N GLY A 11 32.28 -70.35 -36.76
CA GLY A 11 31.79 -71.71 -36.50
C GLY A 11 32.67 -72.59 -35.59
N LEU A 12 33.63 -72.03 -34.86
CA LEU A 12 34.51 -72.75 -33.92
C LEU A 12 33.81 -73.09 -32.59
N ASP A 13 34.14 -74.25 -32.02
CA ASP A 13 33.61 -74.68 -30.72
C ASP A 13 34.54 -74.23 -29.56
N PRO A 14 34.07 -74.18 -28.29
CA PRO A 14 34.86 -73.68 -27.15
C PRO A 14 36.17 -74.42 -26.86
N GLY A 15 36.35 -75.65 -27.35
CA GLY A 15 37.51 -76.51 -27.05
C GLY A 15 38.68 -76.47 -28.04
N ASP A 16 38.47 -75.99 -29.27
CA ASP A 16 39.46 -76.13 -30.35
C ASP A 16 40.75 -75.29 -30.18
N ASP A 17 41.86 -75.79 -30.73
CA ASP A 17 43.09 -74.99 -30.93
C ASP A 17 43.12 -74.39 -32.36
N PRO A 18 42.84 -73.08 -32.53
CA PRO A 18 42.67 -72.45 -33.85
C PRO A 18 43.96 -72.36 -34.68
N ARG A 19 45.12 -72.74 -34.13
CA ARG A 19 46.39 -72.90 -34.88
C ARG A 19 46.25 -73.84 -36.08
N SER A 20 45.35 -74.83 -35.96
CA SER A 20 45.06 -75.86 -36.95
C SER A 20 44.36 -75.32 -38.21
N PHE A 21 43.68 -74.17 -38.10
CA PHE A 21 42.73 -73.66 -39.11
C PHE A 21 43.20 -72.38 -39.83
N ILE A 22 44.40 -71.87 -39.51
CA ILE A 22 44.95 -70.62 -40.07
C ILE A 22 44.80 -70.54 -41.61
N PRO A 23 45.16 -71.56 -42.41
CA PRO A 23 45.07 -71.46 -43.87
C PRO A 23 43.63 -71.32 -44.38
N THR A 24 42.67 -72.00 -43.75
CA THR A 24 41.26 -72.05 -44.19
C THR A 24 40.53 -70.72 -43.94
N PHE A 25 40.89 -70.02 -42.86
CA PHE A 25 40.34 -68.69 -42.57
C PHE A 25 40.83 -67.63 -43.55
N GLU A 26 42.10 -67.69 -43.96
CA GLU A 26 42.70 -66.73 -44.90
C GLU A 26 42.06 -66.82 -46.31
N GLU A 27 41.63 -68.02 -46.73
CA GLU A 27 40.93 -68.24 -48.00
C GLU A 27 39.49 -67.67 -48.01
N THR A 28 38.72 -67.89 -46.94
CA THR A 28 37.33 -67.39 -46.84
C THR A 28 37.25 -65.86 -46.81
N VAL A 29 38.26 -65.22 -46.23
CA VAL A 29 38.42 -63.75 -46.21
C VAL A 29 38.60 -63.16 -47.62
N ALA A 30 39.26 -63.88 -48.53
CA ALA A 30 39.45 -63.42 -49.91
C ALA A 30 38.11 -63.39 -50.69
N TYR A 31 37.30 -64.45 -50.59
CA TYR A 31 36.06 -64.58 -51.36
C TYR A 31 35.02 -63.48 -51.04
N LYS A 32 34.80 -63.18 -49.75
CA LYS A 32 33.84 -62.11 -49.34
C LYS A 32 34.25 -60.72 -49.83
N LYS A 33 35.54 -60.47 -50.12
CA LYS A 33 36.02 -59.17 -50.60
C LYS A 33 35.66 -58.91 -52.06
N ASP A 34 35.77 -59.92 -52.91
CA ASP A 34 35.49 -59.82 -54.35
C ASP A 34 34.02 -59.47 -54.65
N LEU A 35 33.07 -60.04 -53.89
CA LEU A 35 31.64 -59.74 -53.99
C LEU A 35 31.31 -58.26 -53.68
N MET A 36 32.07 -57.61 -52.81
CA MET A 36 31.88 -56.20 -52.47
C MET A 36 32.43 -55.28 -53.57
N GLU A 37 33.52 -55.65 -54.26
CA GLU A 37 34.15 -54.81 -55.28
C GLU A 37 33.28 -54.69 -56.56
N ASN A 38 32.54 -55.74 -56.90
CA ASN A 38 31.79 -55.91 -58.16
C ASN A 38 30.27 -55.63 -58.08
N ALA A 39 29.78 -54.97 -57.03
CA ALA A 39 28.34 -54.80 -56.80
C ALA A 39 27.62 -53.89 -57.84
N PRO A 40 26.50 -54.34 -58.46
CA PRO A 40 25.85 -53.65 -59.59
C PRO A 40 24.90 -52.50 -59.22
N SER A 41 24.61 -52.27 -57.93
CA SER A 41 24.00 -51.04 -57.42
C SER A 41 24.64 -50.59 -56.11
N PRO A 42 24.58 -49.29 -55.76
CA PRO A 42 25.17 -48.79 -54.52
C PRO A 42 24.58 -49.42 -53.25
N GLU A 43 23.27 -49.72 -53.23
CA GLU A 43 22.61 -50.28 -52.04
C GLU A 43 23.05 -51.72 -51.75
N LEU A 44 23.32 -52.50 -52.81
CA LEU A 44 23.89 -53.85 -52.70
C LEU A 44 25.34 -53.82 -52.19
N ARG A 45 26.15 -52.86 -52.68
CA ARG A 45 27.56 -52.72 -52.28
C ARG A 45 27.72 -52.53 -50.78
N TYR A 46 26.95 -51.60 -50.21
CA TYR A 46 26.97 -51.28 -48.78
C TYR A 46 26.62 -52.49 -47.89
N ARG A 47 25.75 -53.38 -48.38
CA ARG A 47 25.34 -54.57 -47.63
C ARG A 47 26.44 -55.63 -47.52
N TYR A 48 27.28 -55.77 -48.55
CA TYR A 48 28.40 -56.73 -48.54
C TYR A 48 29.62 -56.24 -47.73
N GLU A 49 29.87 -54.93 -47.70
CA GLU A 49 30.99 -54.34 -46.95
C GLU A 49 30.89 -54.62 -45.43
N GLN A 50 29.66 -54.58 -44.89
CA GLN A 50 29.37 -54.95 -43.50
C GLN A 50 29.80 -56.39 -43.15
N GLU A 51 29.49 -57.36 -44.02
CA GLU A 51 29.72 -58.79 -43.74
C GLU A 51 31.21 -59.20 -43.78
N LEU A 52 32.06 -58.47 -44.52
CA LEU A 52 33.49 -58.75 -44.62
C LEU A 52 34.25 -58.35 -43.33
N LEU A 53 33.83 -57.23 -42.74
CA LEU A 53 34.55 -56.59 -41.62
C LEU A 53 34.27 -57.28 -40.28
N GLU A 54 33.11 -57.93 -40.11
CA GLU A 54 32.89 -58.84 -38.98
C GLU A 54 33.76 -60.10 -39.07
N TYR A 55 33.80 -60.77 -40.23
CA TYR A 55 34.47 -62.08 -40.35
C TYR A 55 36.00 -61.98 -40.12
N THR A 56 36.64 -60.93 -40.64
CA THR A 56 38.08 -60.70 -40.48
C THR A 56 38.52 -60.40 -39.05
N ALA A 57 37.61 -59.93 -38.17
CA ALA A 57 37.92 -59.59 -36.79
C ALA A 57 38.23 -60.81 -35.88
N ALA A 58 38.01 -62.04 -36.36
CA ALA A 58 37.94 -63.24 -35.51
C ALA A 58 39.20 -64.14 -35.45
N VAL A 59 40.25 -63.92 -36.26
CA VAL A 59 41.15 -65.02 -36.74
C VAL A 59 42.58 -65.18 -36.12
N LYS A 60 43.23 -64.17 -35.51
CA LYS A 60 44.71 -63.89 -35.56
C LYS A 60 45.69 -64.62 -34.54
N VAL A 61 46.84 -65.27 -34.94
CA VAL A 61 47.66 -66.31 -34.13
C VAL A 61 49.27 -66.37 -34.02
N VAL A 62 50.07 -67.45 -34.39
CA VAL A 62 51.30 -68.01 -33.62
C VAL A 62 52.73 -68.28 -34.31
N ALA A 63 53.67 -69.16 -33.75
CA ALA A 63 55.18 -69.23 -33.95
C ALA A 63 55.99 -70.63 -33.96
N GLY A 64 57.34 -70.69 -33.68
CA GLY A 64 58.40 -71.68 -34.19
C GLY A 64 59.27 -72.69 -33.32
N ARG A 65 60.57 -73.01 -33.66
CA ARG A 65 61.35 -74.31 -33.34
C ARG A 65 62.91 -74.25 -32.91
N LYS A 66 63.77 -75.33 -33.01
CA LYS A 66 65.03 -75.67 -32.19
C LYS A 66 66.26 -76.44 -32.89
N ARG A 67 67.50 -76.57 -32.30
CA ARG A 67 68.74 -77.34 -32.80
C ARG A 67 69.71 -78.04 -31.74
N LEU A 68 71.01 -78.39 -32.07
CA LEU A 68 71.95 -79.37 -31.38
C LEU A 68 73.53 -79.12 -31.46
N ARG A 69 74.45 -79.96 -30.84
CA ARG A 69 75.94 -79.74 -30.59
C ARG A 69 76.90 -81.01 -30.39
N PRO A 70 78.22 -80.99 -30.76
CA PRO A 70 79.33 -81.98 -30.44
C PRO A 70 80.50 -81.38 -29.54
N ASN A 71 81.78 -81.81 -29.29
CA ASN A 71 82.73 -82.93 -29.61
C ASN A 71 83.88 -83.01 -28.50
N THR A 72 84.88 -83.94 -28.56
CA THR A 72 86.06 -84.11 -27.61
C THR A 72 87.31 -84.83 -28.21
N ASP A 73 88.54 -84.71 -27.64
CA ASP A 73 89.76 -85.55 -27.94
C ASP A 73 90.97 -85.48 -26.88
N PHE A 74 92.25 -85.49 -27.31
CA PHE A 74 93.61 -85.67 -26.69
C PHE A 74 93.97 -85.23 -25.23
N VAL A 75 94.48 -86.11 -24.35
CA VAL A 75 94.17 -85.97 -22.89
C VAL A 75 95.13 -85.20 -21.95
N VAL A 76 96.41 -85.58 -21.71
CA VAL A 76 97.20 -85.01 -20.57
C VAL A 76 97.50 -83.52 -20.76
N VAL A 77 97.83 -83.11 -21.97
CA VAL A 77 98.01 -81.69 -22.33
C VAL A 77 96.67 -80.95 -22.29
N LEU A 78 95.54 -81.58 -22.67
CA LEU A 78 94.22 -80.99 -22.44
C LEU A 78 93.88 -80.81 -20.96
N MET A 79 94.36 -81.65 -20.03
CA MET A 79 94.07 -81.43 -18.61
C MET A 79 94.74 -80.14 -18.11
N LEU A 80 95.99 -79.87 -18.50
CA LEU A 80 96.70 -78.64 -18.16
C LEU A 80 96.11 -77.41 -18.87
N ILE A 81 95.84 -77.49 -20.18
CA ILE A 81 95.17 -76.42 -20.93
C ILE A 81 93.76 -76.17 -20.40
N GLY A 82 93.03 -77.22 -20.04
CA GLY A 82 91.68 -77.17 -19.47
C GLY A 82 91.64 -76.51 -18.10
N ALA A 83 92.61 -76.81 -17.22
CA ALA A 83 92.75 -76.15 -15.93
C ALA A 83 93.02 -74.65 -16.07
N LEU A 84 93.97 -74.26 -16.93
CA LEU A 84 94.26 -72.85 -17.22
C LEU A 84 93.06 -72.12 -17.85
N SER A 85 92.36 -72.78 -18.79
CA SER A 85 91.17 -72.23 -19.45
C SER A 85 90.00 -72.04 -18.47
N ALA A 86 89.81 -72.96 -17.53
CA ALA A 86 88.78 -72.85 -16.49
C ALA A 86 89.05 -71.66 -15.55
N CYS A 87 90.30 -71.47 -15.10
CA CYS A 87 90.68 -70.32 -14.30
C CYS A 87 90.46 -68.99 -15.05
N GLY A 88 90.85 -68.91 -16.32
CA GLY A 88 90.65 -67.71 -17.15
C GLY A 88 89.17 -67.36 -17.34
N TRP A 89 88.33 -68.35 -17.62
CA TRP A 89 86.88 -68.13 -17.78
C TRP A 89 86.21 -67.69 -16.47
N TRP A 90 86.60 -68.27 -15.33
CA TRP A 90 86.06 -67.89 -14.03
C TRP A 90 86.41 -66.46 -13.64
N GLY A 91 87.67 -66.04 -13.87
CA GLY A 91 88.11 -64.66 -13.64
C GLY A 91 87.38 -63.64 -14.52
N TYR A 92 87.18 -63.95 -15.80
CA TYR A 92 86.42 -63.08 -16.72
C TYR A 92 84.96 -62.90 -16.27
N ASN A 93 84.28 -64.01 -15.92
CA ASN A 93 82.90 -63.96 -15.43
C ASN A 93 82.77 -63.16 -14.11
N TRP A 94 83.76 -63.27 -13.22
CA TRP A 94 83.79 -62.50 -11.96
C TRP A 94 83.92 -61.00 -12.23
N TYR A 95 84.84 -60.60 -13.14
CA TYR A 95 85.02 -59.18 -13.51
C TYR A 95 83.78 -58.59 -14.21
N GLN A 96 83.17 -59.31 -15.17
CA GLN A 96 81.90 -58.87 -15.78
C GLN A 96 80.80 -58.69 -14.72
N ARG A 97 80.73 -59.58 -13.73
CA ARG A 97 79.71 -59.51 -12.68
C ARG A 97 79.89 -58.30 -11.77
N GLN A 98 81.13 -57.95 -11.40
CA GLN A 98 81.42 -56.72 -10.65
C GLN A 98 81.08 -55.47 -11.47
N TRP A 99 81.56 -55.38 -12.72
CA TRP A 99 81.34 -54.22 -13.58
C TRP A 99 79.85 -53.94 -13.81
N ASN A 100 79.03 -54.99 -13.99
CA ASN A 100 77.58 -54.85 -14.11
C ASN A 100 76.93 -54.29 -12.82
N ILE A 101 77.37 -54.72 -11.64
CA ILE A 101 76.86 -54.25 -10.34
C ILE A 101 77.20 -52.76 -10.13
N ASP A 102 78.44 -52.36 -10.40
CA ASP A 102 78.87 -50.96 -10.30
C ASP A 102 78.14 -50.06 -11.30
N ALA A 103 77.91 -50.54 -12.54
CA ALA A 103 77.14 -49.82 -13.55
C ALA A 103 75.68 -49.62 -13.14
N GLU A 104 75.02 -50.66 -12.61
CA GLU A 104 73.62 -50.59 -12.14
C GLU A 104 73.47 -49.67 -10.93
N LEU A 105 74.39 -49.75 -9.95
CA LEU A 105 74.45 -48.82 -8.82
C LEU A 105 74.63 -47.36 -9.27
N LYS A 106 75.54 -47.12 -10.21
CA LYS A 106 75.80 -45.76 -10.73
C LYS A 106 74.64 -45.20 -11.56
N GLN A 107 73.93 -46.06 -12.30
CA GLN A 107 72.70 -45.67 -13.00
C GLN A 107 71.56 -45.33 -12.02
N ARG A 108 71.35 -46.16 -10.99
CA ARG A 108 70.29 -45.95 -9.98
C ARG A 108 70.53 -44.71 -9.13
N THR A 109 71.75 -44.49 -8.63
CA THR A 109 72.11 -43.27 -7.88
C THR A 109 71.98 -42.01 -8.74
N THR A 110 72.36 -42.05 -10.02
CA THR A 110 72.16 -40.93 -10.96
C THR A 110 70.66 -40.63 -11.17
N TYR A 111 69.83 -41.66 -11.33
CA TYR A 111 68.37 -41.51 -11.45
C TYR A 111 67.75 -40.92 -10.19
N LEU A 112 68.06 -41.47 -9.01
CA LEU A 112 67.58 -40.94 -7.72
C LEU A 112 68.04 -39.49 -7.49
N SER A 113 69.25 -39.13 -7.92
CA SER A 113 69.80 -37.78 -7.78
C SER A 113 69.09 -36.76 -8.67
N SER A 114 68.64 -37.16 -9.86
CA SER A 114 67.82 -36.29 -10.72
C SER A 114 66.39 -36.18 -10.21
N LEU A 115 65.81 -37.28 -9.71
CA LEU A 115 64.50 -37.30 -9.05
C LEU A 115 64.48 -36.40 -7.80
N GLY A 116 65.48 -36.50 -6.93
CA GLY A 116 65.63 -35.67 -5.74
C GLY A 116 65.69 -34.17 -6.07
N ARG A 117 66.53 -33.77 -7.05
CA ARG A 117 66.60 -32.38 -7.54
C ARG A 117 65.29 -31.89 -8.15
N ALA A 118 64.60 -32.75 -8.91
CA ALA A 118 63.30 -32.44 -9.50
C ALA A 118 62.17 -32.35 -8.47
N ALA A 119 62.30 -33.00 -7.31
CA ALA A 119 61.39 -32.89 -6.19
C ALA A 119 61.68 -31.63 -5.34
N VAL A 120 62.94 -31.30 -5.06
CA VAL A 120 63.36 -30.05 -4.39
C VAL A 120 62.86 -28.83 -5.15
N SER A 121 63.12 -28.73 -6.45
CA SER A 121 62.66 -27.61 -7.29
C SER A 121 61.14 -27.48 -7.40
N LYS A 122 60.39 -28.56 -7.09
CA LYS A 122 58.92 -28.59 -7.03
C LYS A 122 58.37 -28.51 -5.61
N ARG A 123 59.20 -28.19 -4.60
CA ARG A 123 58.84 -28.12 -3.16
C ARG A 123 58.20 -29.42 -2.62
N LYS A 124 58.44 -30.56 -3.29
CA LYS A 124 57.97 -31.90 -2.93
C LYS A 124 58.90 -32.54 -1.90
N TRP A 125 58.97 -31.96 -0.71
CA TRP A 125 60.01 -32.26 0.28
C TRP A 125 60.08 -33.72 0.72
N SER A 126 58.95 -34.41 0.86
CA SER A 126 58.90 -35.82 1.25
C SER A 126 59.45 -36.76 0.18
N GLU A 127 59.10 -36.52 -1.09
CA GLU A 127 59.64 -37.27 -2.25
C GLU A 127 61.15 -37.04 -2.40
N ALA A 128 61.59 -35.79 -2.25
CA ALA A 128 63.01 -35.43 -2.27
C ALA A 128 63.78 -36.11 -1.14
N GLU A 129 63.28 -36.03 0.09
CA GLU A 129 63.89 -36.61 1.28
C GLU A 129 63.96 -38.15 1.19
N SER A 130 62.95 -38.79 0.59
CA SER A 130 62.98 -40.23 0.30
C SER A 130 64.06 -40.59 -0.73
N ALA A 131 64.17 -39.84 -1.82
CA ALA A 131 65.14 -40.11 -2.89
C ALA A 131 66.60 -39.96 -2.39
N TYR A 132 66.90 -38.90 -1.61
CA TYR A 132 68.25 -38.72 -1.05
C TYR A 132 68.57 -39.72 0.07
N LYS A 133 67.59 -40.13 0.88
CA LYS A 133 67.78 -41.24 1.83
C LYS A 133 68.09 -42.56 1.13
N GLU A 134 67.43 -42.88 0.01
CA GLU A 134 67.74 -44.08 -0.77
C GLU A 134 69.19 -44.03 -1.31
N ILE A 135 69.65 -42.88 -1.81
CA ILE A 135 71.06 -42.69 -2.20
C ILE A 135 71.99 -42.95 -1.02
N LEU A 136 71.73 -42.39 0.17
CA LEU A 136 72.56 -42.63 1.36
C LEU A 136 72.57 -44.09 1.83
N THR A 137 71.55 -44.89 1.51
CA THR A 137 71.57 -46.35 1.76
C THR A 137 72.37 -47.14 0.72
N LEU A 138 72.59 -46.60 -0.48
CA LEU A 138 73.39 -47.21 -1.56
C LEU A 138 74.86 -46.74 -1.52
N GLU A 139 75.09 -45.47 -1.17
CA GLU A 139 76.39 -44.81 -1.07
C GLU A 139 76.42 -43.93 0.20
N PRO A 140 76.83 -44.47 1.37
CA PRO A 140 76.79 -43.75 2.64
C PRO A 140 77.65 -42.48 2.74
N GLY A 141 78.57 -42.27 1.79
CA GLY A 141 79.43 -41.08 1.69
C GLY A 141 79.02 -40.07 0.61
N SER A 142 77.86 -40.23 -0.03
CA SER A 142 77.48 -39.45 -1.22
C SER A 142 77.28 -37.95 -0.92
N SER A 143 78.23 -37.09 -1.32
CA SER A 143 78.15 -35.64 -1.12
C SER A 143 76.87 -35.03 -1.72
N VAL A 144 76.48 -35.51 -2.90
CA VAL A 144 75.28 -35.08 -3.63
C VAL A 144 73.98 -35.33 -2.84
N ALA A 145 73.97 -36.33 -1.96
CA ALA A 145 72.82 -36.59 -1.09
C ALA A 145 72.85 -35.74 0.19
N VAL A 146 74.03 -35.43 0.74
CA VAL A 146 74.18 -34.50 1.86
C VAL A 146 73.78 -33.08 1.45
N GLU A 147 74.27 -32.60 0.30
CA GLU A 147 73.90 -31.32 -0.31
C GLU A 147 72.39 -31.24 -0.62
N GLY A 148 71.82 -32.35 -1.12
CA GLY A 148 70.38 -32.48 -1.35
C GLY A 148 69.53 -32.37 -0.07
N MET A 149 69.95 -33.04 1.00
CA MET A 149 69.28 -32.98 2.31
C MET A 149 69.37 -31.59 2.95
N GLU A 150 70.52 -30.90 2.84
CA GLU A 150 70.66 -29.53 3.32
C GLU A 150 69.83 -28.54 2.49
N SER A 151 69.75 -28.74 1.17
CA SER A 151 68.85 -27.97 0.29
C SER A 151 67.37 -28.12 0.68
N ILE A 152 66.95 -29.32 1.09
CA ILE A 152 65.61 -29.55 1.66
C ILE A 152 65.43 -28.82 2.99
N ARG A 153 66.44 -28.83 3.87
CA ARG A 153 66.38 -28.14 5.17
C ARG A 153 66.22 -26.63 5.00
N LEU A 154 66.98 -26.03 4.10
CA LEU A 154 66.90 -24.60 3.78
C LEU A 154 65.57 -24.26 3.11
N GLY A 155 65.10 -25.06 2.13
CA GLY A 155 63.81 -24.87 1.48
C GLY A 155 62.61 -24.92 2.44
N LYS A 156 62.57 -25.93 3.34
CA LYS A 156 61.53 -26.02 4.39
C LYS A 156 61.57 -24.81 5.34
N LEU A 157 62.74 -24.26 5.64
CA LEU A 157 62.89 -23.06 6.47
C LEU A 157 62.44 -21.79 5.73
N GLU A 158 62.77 -21.66 4.45
CA GLU A 158 62.33 -20.55 3.61
C GLU A 158 60.81 -20.52 3.47
N GLU A 159 60.15 -21.67 3.23
CA GLU A 159 58.69 -21.76 3.19
C GLU A 159 58.03 -21.37 4.52
N ARG A 160 58.56 -21.87 5.65
CA ARG A 160 58.08 -21.48 6.99
C ARG A 160 58.18 -19.97 7.19
N ASN A 161 59.29 -19.36 6.79
CA ASN A 161 59.49 -17.92 6.89
C ASN A 161 58.55 -17.15 5.95
N GLN A 162 58.37 -17.60 4.70
CA GLN A 162 57.42 -17.01 3.74
C GLN A 162 55.98 -17.03 4.30
N GLN A 163 55.55 -18.14 4.89
CA GLN A 163 54.22 -18.27 5.51
C GLN A 163 54.05 -17.36 6.74
N LEU A 164 55.07 -17.25 7.59
CA LEU A 164 55.09 -16.35 8.75
C LEU A 164 54.99 -14.88 8.32
N PHE A 165 55.82 -14.44 7.36
CA PHE A 165 55.77 -13.07 6.82
C PHE A 165 54.43 -12.74 6.16
N TYR A 166 53.90 -13.66 5.35
CA TYR A 166 52.60 -13.48 4.68
C TYR A 166 51.46 -13.28 5.70
N SER A 167 51.37 -14.16 6.70
CA SER A 167 50.30 -14.09 7.72
C SER A 167 50.45 -12.87 8.65
N LEU A 168 51.68 -12.43 8.95
CA LEU A 168 51.94 -11.17 9.67
C LEU A 168 51.54 -9.92 8.86
N GLY A 169 51.70 -9.98 7.54
CA GLY A 169 51.31 -8.93 6.59
C GLY A 169 49.79 -8.83 6.43
N GLU A 170 49.08 -9.94 6.19
CA GLU A 170 47.62 -9.95 6.18
C GLU A 170 47.04 -9.52 7.54
N SER A 171 47.65 -9.94 8.66
CA SER A 171 47.27 -9.47 10.00
C SER A 171 47.45 -7.94 10.15
N GLN A 172 48.41 -7.32 9.45
CA GLN A 172 48.55 -5.86 9.41
C GLN A 172 47.42 -5.21 8.59
N ALA A 173 47.16 -5.71 7.38
CA ALA A 173 46.11 -5.18 6.50
C ALA A 173 44.68 -5.45 7.03
N ALA A 174 44.51 -6.39 7.96
CA ALA A 174 43.27 -6.58 8.71
C ALA A 174 43.17 -5.60 9.90
N LEU A 175 44.27 -5.35 10.63
CA LEU A 175 44.34 -4.34 11.70
C LEU A 175 44.04 -2.93 11.18
N GLU A 176 44.72 -2.52 10.11
CA GLU A 176 44.57 -1.19 9.47
C GLU A 176 43.19 -0.97 8.82
N ALA A 177 42.43 -2.05 8.64
CA ALA A 177 41.05 -2.03 8.15
C ALA A 177 40.00 -2.29 9.25
N GLU A 178 40.39 -2.21 10.54
CA GLU A 178 39.55 -2.47 11.73
C GLU A 178 38.86 -3.85 11.75
N ARG A 179 39.38 -4.84 11.01
CA ARG A 179 38.85 -6.21 10.93
C ARG A 179 39.42 -7.09 12.05
N TRP A 180 39.09 -6.73 13.29
CA TRP A 180 39.68 -7.30 14.51
C TRP A 180 39.67 -8.85 14.55
N ASP A 181 38.54 -9.50 14.24
CA ASP A 181 38.39 -10.98 14.23
C ASP A 181 39.20 -11.71 13.15
N GLU A 182 39.68 -10.98 12.14
CA GLU A 182 40.53 -11.49 11.07
C GLU A 182 42.01 -11.27 11.42
N ALA A 183 42.34 -10.06 11.88
CA ALA A 183 43.68 -9.70 12.37
C ALA A 183 44.14 -10.62 13.52
N GLU A 184 43.25 -10.92 14.46
CA GLU A 184 43.50 -11.80 15.62
C GLU A 184 43.75 -13.24 15.17
N ARG A 185 42.89 -13.75 14.28
CA ARG A 185 42.99 -15.12 13.73
C ARG A 185 44.29 -15.35 12.97
N LEU A 186 44.77 -14.34 12.26
CA LEU A 186 46.03 -14.35 11.52
C LEU A 186 47.24 -14.22 12.45
N ALA A 187 47.20 -13.36 13.48
CA ALA A 187 48.26 -13.31 14.49
C ALA A 187 48.35 -14.63 15.30
N LEU A 188 47.22 -15.27 15.60
CA LEU A 188 47.16 -16.59 16.23
C LEU A 188 47.59 -17.74 15.30
N SER A 189 47.55 -17.58 13.97
CA SER A 189 48.10 -18.59 13.05
C SER A 189 49.63 -18.54 13.01
N VAL A 190 50.21 -17.34 13.08
CA VAL A 190 51.67 -17.12 13.22
C VAL A 190 52.18 -17.79 14.51
N LEU A 191 51.53 -17.58 15.66
CA LEU A 191 51.94 -18.19 16.93
C LEU A 191 51.80 -19.71 16.99
N LYS A 192 51.01 -20.34 16.12
CA LYS A 192 50.97 -21.81 15.97
C LYS A 192 52.17 -22.36 15.21
N ILE A 193 52.83 -21.55 14.39
CA ILE A 193 54.01 -21.90 13.59
C ILE A 193 55.29 -21.46 14.31
N ASP A 194 55.24 -20.37 15.06
CA ASP A 194 56.36 -19.79 15.82
C ASP A 194 55.86 -19.18 17.16
N PRO A 195 55.81 -19.97 18.26
CA PRO A 195 55.25 -19.51 19.54
C PRO A 195 56.00 -18.34 20.20
N GLU A 196 57.25 -18.08 19.80
CA GLU A 196 58.06 -16.98 20.34
C GLU A 196 58.09 -15.74 19.44
N ASN A 197 57.20 -15.66 18.45
CA ASN A 197 57.11 -14.52 17.56
C ASN A 197 56.64 -13.24 18.28
N THR A 198 57.58 -12.37 18.66
CA THR A 198 57.31 -11.12 19.39
C THR A 198 56.40 -10.17 18.62
N THR A 199 56.55 -10.10 17.29
CA THR A 199 55.69 -9.29 16.40
C THR A 199 54.23 -9.74 16.47
N ALA A 200 53.96 -11.05 16.48
CA ALA A 200 52.60 -11.57 16.64
C ALA A 200 52.03 -11.32 18.05
N LYS A 201 52.85 -11.45 19.11
CA LYS A 201 52.43 -11.13 20.49
C LYS A 201 52.02 -9.66 20.62
N THR A 202 52.86 -8.74 20.15
CA THR A 202 52.59 -7.28 20.16
C THR A 202 51.38 -6.91 19.28
N LYS A 203 51.18 -7.58 18.14
CA LYS A 203 49.97 -7.41 17.31
C LYS A 203 48.70 -7.76 18.08
N LEU A 204 48.67 -8.85 18.85
CA LEU A 204 47.50 -9.22 19.64
C LEU A 204 47.18 -8.21 20.74
N GLU A 205 48.20 -7.61 21.36
CA GLU A 205 48.02 -6.51 22.32
C GLU A 205 47.38 -5.27 21.67
N LEU A 206 47.86 -4.89 20.48
CA LEU A 206 47.28 -3.79 19.70
C LEU A 206 45.85 -4.07 19.21
N ILE A 207 45.55 -5.31 18.80
CA ILE A 207 44.20 -5.74 18.40
C ILE A 207 43.24 -5.69 19.58
N ALA A 208 43.67 -6.15 20.76
CA ALA A 208 42.86 -6.10 21.97
C ALA A 208 42.57 -4.65 22.42
N ALA A 209 43.56 -3.75 22.33
CA ALA A 209 43.38 -2.34 22.61
C ALA A 209 42.43 -1.65 21.61
N GLY A 210 42.68 -1.81 20.30
CA GLY A 210 41.84 -1.20 19.25
C GLY A 210 40.39 -1.69 19.26
N ARG A 211 40.18 -3.00 19.45
CA ARG A 211 38.82 -3.57 19.64
C ARG A 211 38.12 -2.95 20.86
N HIS A 212 38.82 -2.79 21.99
CA HIS A 212 38.26 -2.19 23.20
C HIS A 212 37.89 -0.70 22.99
N GLU A 213 38.74 0.08 22.34
CA GLU A 213 38.45 1.49 22.00
C GLU A 213 37.25 1.61 21.05
N HIS A 214 37.17 0.75 20.02
CA HIS A 214 36.06 0.69 19.07
C HIS A 214 34.73 0.29 19.77
N ASP A 215 34.73 -0.74 20.62
CA ASP A 215 33.57 -1.16 21.41
C ASP A 215 33.09 -0.05 22.37
N VAL A 216 34.03 0.66 23.02
CA VAL A 216 33.73 1.82 23.88
C VAL A 216 33.10 2.95 23.08
N ALA A 217 33.65 3.29 21.91
CA ALA A 217 33.13 4.33 21.03
C ALA A 217 31.69 4.02 20.57
N LEU A 218 31.41 2.80 20.10
CA LEU A 218 30.08 2.37 19.69
C LEU A 218 29.04 2.49 20.83
N LYS A 219 29.41 2.15 22.08
CA LYS A 219 28.50 2.32 23.22
C LYS A 219 28.32 3.79 23.60
N MET A 220 29.34 4.64 23.49
CA MET A 220 29.22 6.08 23.71
C MET A 220 28.34 6.77 22.66
N GLU A 221 28.44 6.35 21.39
CA GLU A 221 27.52 6.78 20.34
C GLU A 221 26.08 6.33 20.64
N ALA A 222 25.88 5.05 20.99
CA ALA A 222 24.56 4.52 21.33
C ALA A 222 23.90 5.25 22.52
N VAL A 223 24.66 5.62 23.55
CA VAL A 223 24.16 6.48 24.65
C VAL A 223 23.74 7.86 24.12
N THR A 224 24.56 8.46 23.26
CA THR A 224 24.31 9.80 22.71
C THR A 224 23.05 9.81 21.84
N ALA A 225 22.96 8.91 20.87
CA ALA A 225 21.80 8.73 20.00
C ALA A 225 20.52 8.43 20.79
N ALA A 226 20.58 7.57 21.81
CA ALA A 226 19.42 7.27 22.65
C ALA A 226 18.98 8.46 23.51
N VAL A 227 19.91 9.30 23.99
CA VAL A 227 19.56 10.55 24.70
C VAL A 227 18.91 11.56 23.77
N ASP A 228 19.48 11.76 22.59
CA ASP A 228 19.05 12.80 21.66
C ASP A 228 17.74 12.40 20.93
N ALA A 229 17.46 11.09 20.81
CA ALA A 229 16.14 10.54 20.48
C ALA A 229 15.13 10.55 21.64
N GLY A 230 15.48 11.10 22.81
CA GLY A 230 14.61 11.18 24.00
C GLY A 230 14.40 9.85 24.76
N LYS A 231 15.01 8.75 24.30
CA LYS A 231 14.79 7.38 24.78
C LYS A 231 15.61 7.05 26.03
N MET A 232 15.23 7.63 27.16
CA MET A 232 15.96 7.49 28.43
C MET A 232 16.13 6.04 28.94
N ALA A 233 15.29 5.09 28.50
CA ALA A 233 15.46 3.67 28.85
C ALA A 233 16.61 3.02 28.08
N GLU A 234 16.64 3.17 26.74
CA GLU A 234 17.74 2.69 25.89
C GLU A 234 19.07 3.35 26.28
N ALA A 235 19.06 4.65 26.61
CA ALA A 235 20.24 5.36 27.10
C ALA A 235 20.78 4.79 28.44
N ARG A 236 19.91 4.41 29.38
CA ARG A 236 20.33 3.74 30.64
C ARG A 236 20.91 2.35 30.39
N GLN A 237 20.36 1.60 29.43
CA GLN A 237 20.92 0.31 29.03
C GLN A 237 22.31 0.49 28.40
N ALA A 238 22.47 1.41 27.45
CA ALA A 238 23.75 1.67 26.81
C ALA A 238 24.83 2.15 27.81
N ILE A 239 24.47 2.97 28.81
CA ILE A 239 25.37 3.33 29.93
C ILE A 239 25.76 2.09 30.76
N ALA A 240 24.81 1.18 31.02
CA ALA A 240 25.06 -0.04 31.78
C ALA A 240 25.90 -1.08 31.01
N GLU A 241 25.86 -1.04 29.67
CA GLU A 241 26.75 -1.82 28.79
C GLU A 241 28.15 -1.20 28.72
N LEU A 242 28.26 0.12 28.47
CA LEU A 242 29.53 0.85 28.50
C LEU A 242 30.29 0.62 29.81
N ARG A 243 29.61 0.67 30.96
CA ARG A 243 30.19 0.41 32.29
C ARG A 243 30.70 -1.03 32.48
N LYS A 244 30.24 -2.01 31.71
CA LYS A 244 30.79 -3.38 31.72
C LYS A 244 32.08 -3.50 30.90
N ILE A 245 32.19 -2.70 29.84
CA ILE A 245 33.34 -2.71 28.93
C ILE A 245 34.48 -1.88 29.52
N ASP A 246 34.22 -0.60 29.83
CA ASP A 246 35.16 0.30 30.52
C ASP A 246 34.52 0.89 31.80
N PRO A 247 34.77 0.28 32.97
CA PRO A 247 34.31 0.80 34.25
C PRO A 247 34.97 2.13 34.68
N LYS A 248 36.08 2.54 34.03
CA LYS A 248 36.87 3.74 34.38
C LYS A 248 36.64 4.91 33.42
N ASN A 249 35.78 4.75 32.43
CA ASN A 249 35.53 5.75 31.39
C ASN A 249 35.20 7.14 31.99
N GLN A 250 35.97 8.15 31.60
CA GLN A 250 35.84 9.49 32.18
C GLN A 250 34.48 10.16 31.88
N GLN A 251 33.78 9.75 30.82
CA GLN A 251 32.50 10.33 30.42
C GLN A 251 31.28 9.65 31.06
N LEU A 252 31.43 8.46 31.67
CA LEU A 252 30.32 7.75 32.33
C LEU A 252 29.56 8.60 33.37
N PRO A 253 30.22 9.41 34.23
CA PRO A 253 29.52 10.31 35.16
C PRO A 253 28.68 11.38 34.43
N ASP A 254 29.16 11.91 33.31
CA ASP A 254 28.46 12.95 32.55
C ASP A 254 27.32 12.41 31.71
N PHE A 255 27.45 11.21 31.14
CA PHE A 255 26.32 10.52 30.52
C PHE A 255 25.20 10.23 31.53
N VAL A 256 25.53 9.77 32.75
CA VAL A 256 24.54 9.60 33.83
C VAL A 256 23.89 10.94 34.18
N ARG A 257 24.67 12.02 34.38
CA ARG A 257 24.15 13.37 34.64
C ARG A 257 23.24 13.89 33.52
N LYS A 258 23.60 13.70 32.24
CA LYS A 258 22.79 14.08 31.06
C LYS A 258 21.47 13.31 31.06
N VAL A 259 21.51 11.97 31.20
CA VAL A 259 20.32 11.10 31.22
C VAL A 259 19.38 11.43 32.37
N ASP A 260 19.88 11.60 33.60
CA ASP A 260 19.03 11.90 34.75
C ASP A 260 18.41 13.31 34.67
N ARG A 261 19.15 14.31 34.18
CA ARG A 261 18.62 15.67 33.92
C ARG A 261 17.51 15.68 32.86
N VAL A 262 17.71 14.99 31.74
CA VAL A 262 16.69 14.90 30.67
C VAL A 262 15.50 14.05 31.15
N SER A 263 15.74 12.95 31.88
CA SER A 263 14.68 12.14 32.50
C SER A 263 13.81 12.96 33.47
N ALA A 264 14.42 13.84 34.28
CA ALA A 264 13.69 14.73 35.18
C ALA A 264 12.84 15.74 34.42
N THR A 265 13.37 16.31 33.32
CA THR A 265 12.64 17.26 32.46
C THR A 265 11.44 16.59 31.78
N ILE A 266 11.60 15.38 31.24
CA ILE A 266 10.50 14.61 30.63
C ILE A 266 9.40 14.34 31.66
N ARG A 267 9.75 13.84 32.86
CA ARG A 267 8.77 13.60 33.94
C ARG A 267 8.05 14.87 34.38
N ALA A 268 8.75 16.00 34.46
CA ALA A 268 8.15 17.29 34.81
C ALA A 268 7.16 17.77 33.73
N ASN A 269 7.51 17.63 32.44
CA ASN A 269 6.63 17.94 31.32
C ASN A 269 5.38 17.04 31.32
N GLN A 270 5.54 15.73 31.52
CA GLN A 270 4.43 14.79 31.63
C GLN A 270 3.51 15.10 32.82
N ALA A 271 4.06 15.38 34.01
CA ALA A 271 3.27 15.81 35.17
C ALA A 271 2.51 17.12 34.92
N LYS A 272 3.12 18.09 34.22
CA LYS A 272 2.46 19.33 33.81
C LYS A 272 1.36 19.06 32.77
N ALA A 273 1.61 18.20 31.78
CA ALA A 273 0.63 17.81 30.76
C ALA A 273 -0.61 17.16 31.39
N LEU A 274 -0.42 16.24 32.33
CA LEU A 274 -1.52 15.63 33.10
C LEU A 274 -2.27 16.68 33.96
N SER A 275 -1.55 17.61 34.61
CA SER A 275 -2.18 18.70 35.36
C SER A 275 -3.06 19.61 34.48
N LEU A 276 -2.59 19.93 33.28
CA LEU A 276 -3.34 20.69 32.27
C LEU A 276 -4.56 19.90 31.74
N MET A 277 -4.41 18.59 31.51
CA MET A 277 -5.51 17.71 31.14
C MET A 277 -6.60 17.69 32.23
N GLU A 278 -6.24 17.57 33.51
CA GLU A 278 -7.20 17.60 34.62
C GLU A 278 -7.87 18.96 34.82
N LYS A 279 -7.22 20.08 34.44
CA LYS A 279 -7.91 21.38 34.32
C LYS A 279 -8.94 21.36 33.20
N ALA A 280 -8.60 20.84 32.02
CA ALA A 280 -9.52 20.76 30.90
C ALA A 280 -10.72 19.85 31.17
N LYS A 281 -10.52 18.69 31.83
CA LYS A 281 -11.62 17.80 32.27
C LYS A 281 -12.62 18.51 33.19
N LYS A 282 -12.16 19.42 34.06
CA LYS A 282 -13.04 20.21 34.95
C LYS A 282 -13.84 21.30 34.22
N LEU A 283 -13.46 21.62 32.99
CA LEU A 283 -14.16 22.55 32.09
C LEU A 283 -14.98 21.81 31.02
N ASP A 284 -15.05 20.48 31.07
CA ASP A 284 -15.83 19.64 30.15
C ASP A 284 -17.31 19.60 30.55
N THR A 285 -18.06 20.62 30.12
CA THR A 285 -19.52 20.72 30.27
C THR A 285 -20.29 20.03 29.14
N GLY A 286 -19.60 19.45 28.15
CA GLY A 286 -20.20 19.05 26.87
C GLY A 286 -20.34 20.19 25.84
N GLU A 287 -20.06 21.43 26.22
CA GLU A 287 -20.01 22.60 25.32
C GLU A 287 -18.55 23.02 25.04
N PHE A 288 -18.30 23.70 23.91
CA PHE A 288 -16.96 24.15 23.56
C PHE A 288 -16.44 25.22 24.54
N ASN A 289 -15.29 24.96 25.15
CA ASN A 289 -14.60 25.90 26.03
C ASN A 289 -13.19 26.20 25.52
N ALA A 290 -12.91 27.48 25.23
CA ALA A 290 -11.62 27.92 24.68
C ALA A 290 -10.44 27.77 25.66
N GLU A 291 -10.66 27.95 26.96
CA GLU A 291 -9.64 27.75 28.00
C GLU A 291 -9.28 26.26 28.14
N ALA A 292 -10.29 25.38 28.13
CA ALA A 292 -10.09 23.94 28.13
C ALA A 292 -9.26 23.48 26.92
N MET A 293 -9.57 24.00 25.72
CA MET A 293 -8.80 23.72 24.52
C MET A 293 -7.37 24.29 24.58
N ALA A 294 -7.16 25.47 25.18
CA ALA A 294 -5.83 26.02 25.37
C ALA A 294 -4.96 25.12 26.28
N TYR A 295 -5.52 24.64 27.40
CA TYR A 295 -4.84 23.66 28.26
C TYR A 295 -4.50 22.37 27.53
N LEU A 296 -5.40 21.84 26.69
CA LEU A 296 -5.15 20.60 25.94
C LEU A 296 -4.12 20.80 24.81
N VAL A 297 -4.05 21.98 24.19
CA VAL A 297 -3.00 22.32 23.20
C VAL A 297 -1.64 22.46 23.88
N GLU A 298 -1.55 23.04 25.08
CA GLU A 298 -0.29 23.06 25.84
C GLU A 298 0.10 21.65 26.31
N ALA A 299 -0.86 20.87 26.83
CA ALA A 299 -0.62 19.50 27.29
C ALA A 299 -0.06 18.60 26.18
N ARG A 300 -0.62 18.66 24.96
CA ARG A 300 -0.13 17.92 23.78
C ARG A 300 1.25 18.37 23.29
N LYS A 301 1.69 19.59 23.61
CA LYS A 301 3.08 20.03 23.33
C LYS A 301 4.08 19.49 24.36
N LEU A 302 3.62 19.21 25.58
CA LEU A 302 4.45 18.73 26.69
C LEU A 302 4.56 17.19 26.74
N ASP A 303 3.50 16.48 26.36
CA ASP A 303 3.49 15.02 26.19
C ASP A 303 2.72 14.62 24.91
N PRO A 304 3.37 14.69 23.72
CA PRO A 304 2.73 14.34 22.45
C PRO A 304 2.37 12.85 22.32
N SER A 305 3.04 11.99 23.09
CA SER A 305 2.83 10.54 23.14
C SER A 305 1.52 10.13 23.83
N ASN A 306 0.86 11.05 24.52
CA ASN A 306 -0.27 10.73 25.37
C ASN A 306 -1.58 10.56 24.58
N SER A 307 -2.10 9.33 24.57
CA SER A 307 -3.37 9.00 23.91
C SER A 307 -4.58 9.57 24.64
N GLU A 308 -4.60 9.66 25.98
CA GLU A 308 -5.72 10.25 26.72
C GLU A 308 -5.87 11.74 26.42
N ILE A 309 -4.77 12.50 26.46
CA ILE A 309 -4.78 13.93 26.15
C ILE A 309 -5.22 14.16 24.70
N SER A 310 -4.75 13.34 23.76
CA SER A 310 -5.11 13.43 22.34
C SER A 310 -6.57 13.05 22.08
N ASN A 311 -7.10 12.03 22.78
CA ASN A 311 -8.51 11.64 22.70
C ASN A 311 -9.42 12.71 23.31
N LEU A 312 -9.07 13.27 24.47
CA LEU A 312 -9.85 14.35 25.12
C LEU A 312 -9.84 15.64 24.30
N HIS A 313 -8.68 16.03 23.75
CA HIS A 313 -8.59 17.12 22.78
C HIS A 313 -9.53 16.89 21.60
N SER A 314 -9.52 15.68 21.01
CA SER A 314 -10.37 15.34 19.87
C SER A 314 -11.85 15.44 20.23
N LYS A 315 -12.25 14.86 21.37
CA LYS A 315 -13.62 14.95 21.94
C LYS A 315 -14.06 16.41 22.09
N MET A 316 -13.32 17.22 22.83
CA MET A 316 -13.72 18.60 23.16
C MET A 316 -13.60 19.55 21.95
N SER A 317 -12.72 19.27 20.98
CA SER A 317 -12.64 20.03 19.73
C SER A 317 -13.83 19.80 18.78
N ALA A 318 -14.59 18.72 18.99
CA ALA A 318 -15.79 18.36 18.21
C ALA A 318 -17.10 18.88 18.85
N TYR A 319 -17.02 19.58 19.99
CA TYR A 319 -18.17 20.26 20.59
C TYR A 319 -18.58 21.48 19.76
N THR A 320 -19.89 21.70 19.61
CA THR A 320 -20.46 22.88 18.95
C THR A 320 -19.96 24.15 19.64
N ARG A 321 -19.42 25.09 18.85
CA ARG A 321 -19.12 26.45 19.35
C ARG A 321 -20.39 27.29 19.28
N ALA A 322 -20.68 28.04 20.35
CA ALA A 322 -21.73 29.04 20.37
C ALA A 322 -21.10 30.42 20.06
N ILE A 323 -21.28 30.89 18.84
CA ILE A 323 -20.82 32.18 18.30
C ILE A 323 -21.94 33.21 18.47
N LYS A 324 -21.63 34.42 18.93
CA LYS A 324 -22.59 35.51 19.16
C LYS A 324 -22.39 36.65 18.17
N VAL A 325 -23.49 37.19 17.63
CA VAL A 325 -23.52 38.36 16.75
C VAL A 325 -24.54 39.39 17.27
N PRO A 326 -24.20 40.69 17.40
CA PRO A 326 -22.85 41.21 17.41
C PRO A 326 -22.17 40.84 18.74
N GLY A 327 -20.92 40.37 18.70
CA GLY A 327 -20.23 39.93 19.92
C GLY A 327 -18.87 39.33 19.64
N ASP A 328 -18.84 38.07 19.22
CA ASP A 328 -17.62 37.39 18.77
C ASP A 328 -17.23 37.83 17.35
N TYR A 329 -18.24 38.21 16.55
CA TYR A 329 -18.08 38.87 15.24
C TYR A 329 -19.00 40.10 15.15
N ALA A 330 -18.66 41.04 14.27
CA ALA A 330 -19.43 42.25 14.03
C ALA A 330 -20.66 42.05 13.13
N THR A 331 -20.57 41.12 12.16
CA THR A 331 -21.65 40.80 11.20
C THR A 331 -21.87 39.29 11.14
N ILE A 332 -23.00 38.87 10.55
CA ILE A 332 -23.38 37.47 10.43
C ILE A 332 -22.53 36.78 9.34
N ALA A 333 -22.22 37.45 8.22
CA ALA A 333 -21.36 36.92 7.17
C ALA A 333 -19.95 36.58 7.69
N ALA A 334 -19.35 37.47 8.49
CA ALA A 334 -18.06 37.20 9.14
C ALA A 334 -18.13 36.02 10.13
N ALA A 335 -19.26 35.85 10.83
CA ALA A 335 -19.49 34.69 11.69
C ALA A 335 -19.64 33.38 10.90
N LEU A 336 -20.24 33.41 9.70
CA LEU A 336 -20.37 32.25 8.80
C LEU A 336 -19.02 31.84 8.19
N GLU A 337 -18.18 32.80 7.81
CA GLU A 337 -16.80 32.57 7.33
C GLU A 337 -15.92 31.97 8.44
N GLY A 338 -16.00 32.52 9.66
CA GLY A 338 -15.25 32.04 10.82
C GLY A 338 -15.83 30.81 11.54
N ALA A 339 -17.00 30.30 11.10
CA ALA A 339 -17.64 29.11 11.65
C ALA A 339 -16.95 27.80 11.23
N ARG A 340 -17.35 26.72 11.87
CA ARG A 340 -17.04 25.33 11.50
C ARG A 340 -18.33 24.55 11.30
N PRO A 341 -18.29 23.39 10.62
CA PRO A 341 -19.42 22.48 10.56
C PRO A 341 -19.96 22.16 11.97
N ARG A 342 -21.28 22.34 12.16
CA ARG A 342 -22.07 22.16 13.39
C ARG A 342 -21.91 23.25 14.47
N ASP A 343 -21.31 24.39 14.16
CA ASP A 343 -21.37 25.57 15.05
C ASP A 343 -22.78 26.16 15.11
N LEU A 344 -23.04 26.87 16.21
CA LEU A 344 -24.27 27.61 16.48
C LEU A 344 -23.96 29.10 16.48
N ILE A 345 -24.52 29.83 15.52
CA ILE A 345 -24.43 31.29 15.41
C ILE A 345 -25.75 31.87 15.97
N ARG A 346 -25.65 32.48 17.14
CA ARG A 346 -26.72 33.22 17.81
C ARG A 346 -26.68 34.68 17.41
N ILE A 347 -27.73 35.14 16.77
CA ILE A 347 -27.88 36.51 16.30
C ILE A 347 -28.85 37.25 17.23
N SER A 348 -28.44 38.43 17.67
CA SER A 348 -29.22 39.27 18.59
C SER A 348 -30.36 39.99 17.85
N PRO A 349 -31.32 40.57 18.58
CA PRO A 349 -32.23 41.58 18.02
C PRO A 349 -31.45 42.73 17.37
N GLY A 350 -31.81 43.10 16.14
CA GLY A 350 -31.11 44.09 15.33
C GLY A 350 -31.45 43.97 13.84
N THR A 351 -31.11 45.00 13.07
CA THR A 351 -31.27 45.01 11.61
C THR A 351 -29.91 44.86 10.94
N TYR A 352 -29.78 43.84 10.09
CA TYR A 352 -28.56 43.43 9.43
C TYR A 352 -28.69 43.64 7.92
N LYS A 353 -27.85 44.50 7.34
CA LYS A 353 -27.83 44.80 5.90
C LYS A 353 -26.70 44.06 5.20
N GLU A 354 -26.87 42.75 5.11
CA GLU A 354 -25.94 41.80 4.50
C GLU A 354 -26.71 40.63 3.87
N SER A 355 -26.10 39.96 2.87
CA SER A 355 -26.60 38.71 2.27
C SER A 355 -25.80 37.54 2.84
N LEU A 356 -26.45 36.40 3.11
CA LEU A 356 -25.86 35.28 3.83
C LEU A 356 -25.65 34.04 2.95
N GLU A 357 -24.39 33.85 2.53
CA GLU A 357 -23.95 32.70 1.75
C GLU A 357 -23.49 31.55 2.67
N ILE A 358 -24.33 30.52 2.83
CA ILE A 358 -24.09 29.41 3.75
C ILE A 358 -23.47 28.23 2.99
N HIS A 359 -22.14 28.09 3.08
CA HIS A 359 -21.35 27.04 2.41
C HIS A 359 -21.08 25.79 3.25
N GLN A 360 -21.39 25.81 4.55
CA GLN A 360 -21.09 24.71 5.48
C GLN A 360 -22.25 24.51 6.47
N PRO A 361 -22.49 23.29 6.99
CA PRO A 361 -23.66 23.00 7.79
C PRO A 361 -23.56 23.66 9.18
N VAL A 362 -24.41 24.65 9.44
CA VAL A 362 -24.42 25.44 10.68
C VAL A 362 -25.83 25.51 11.28
N ARG A 363 -25.93 26.00 12.52
CA ARG A 363 -27.18 26.41 13.14
C ARG A 363 -27.22 27.93 13.24
N LEU A 364 -28.23 28.56 12.66
CA LEU A 364 -28.46 30.01 12.67
C LEU A 364 -29.71 30.28 13.52
N GLU A 365 -29.52 30.95 14.66
CA GLU A 365 -30.56 31.17 15.69
C GLU A 365 -30.70 32.68 15.94
N GLY A 366 -31.72 33.29 15.34
CA GLY A 366 -32.15 34.66 15.64
C GLY A 366 -33.15 34.75 16.80
N SER A 367 -33.63 35.95 17.09
CA SER A 367 -34.52 36.19 18.23
C SER A 367 -35.97 35.72 17.99
N ALA A 368 -36.49 34.91 18.92
CA ALA A 368 -37.85 34.35 18.86
C ALA A 368 -38.99 35.38 18.95
N ASP A 369 -38.67 36.67 19.08
CA ASP A 369 -39.60 37.80 19.02
C ASP A 369 -39.60 38.53 17.66
N GLY A 370 -38.93 37.96 16.65
CA GLY A 370 -38.90 38.47 15.27
C GLY A 370 -38.02 39.71 15.05
N LYS A 371 -37.30 40.17 16.09
CA LYS A 371 -36.49 41.40 16.02
C LYS A 371 -35.09 41.22 15.42
N THR A 372 -34.67 39.99 15.10
CA THR A 372 -33.50 39.77 14.24
C THR A 372 -33.94 39.87 12.78
N ILE A 373 -33.68 41.01 12.16
CA ILE A 373 -34.15 41.37 10.81
C ILE A 373 -32.96 41.39 9.85
N LEU A 374 -33.01 40.57 8.81
CA LEU A 374 -32.09 40.59 7.68
C LEU A 374 -32.75 41.39 6.54
N GLN A 375 -32.05 42.39 5.99
CA GLN A 375 -32.64 43.39 5.10
C GLN A 375 -31.72 43.82 3.96
N MET A 376 -32.15 43.64 2.72
CA MET A 376 -31.40 43.98 1.50
C MET A 376 -32.31 44.67 0.48
N PRO A 377 -31.81 45.55 -0.40
CA PRO A 377 -32.59 46.07 -1.53
C PRO A 377 -33.04 44.95 -2.47
N ALA A 378 -34.27 45.06 -3.00
CA ALA A 378 -34.93 44.04 -3.82
C ALA A 378 -34.17 43.64 -5.11
N ASP A 379 -33.29 44.51 -5.58
CA ASP A 379 -32.55 44.42 -6.84
C ASP A 379 -31.08 43.96 -6.68
N GLN A 380 -30.62 43.59 -5.47
CA GLN A 380 -29.19 43.37 -5.19
C GLN A 380 -28.76 41.92 -4.96
N ALA A 381 -29.42 41.18 -4.06
CA ALA A 381 -29.03 39.82 -3.69
C ALA A 381 -30.16 39.08 -2.97
N SER A 382 -30.14 37.75 -2.99
CA SER A 382 -30.97 36.93 -2.08
C SER A 382 -30.55 37.18 -0.63
N LEU A 383 -31.50 37.14 0.31
CA LEU A 383 -31.20 37.39 1.72
C LEU A 383 -30.41 36.21 2.34
N ILE A 384 -30.81 34.96 2.07
CA ILE A 384 -30.05 33.76 2.46
C ILE A 384 -29.92 32.80 1.27
N THR A 385 -28.71 32.33 1.01
CA THR A 385 -28.40 31.28 0.03
C THR A 385 -27.78 30.08 0.73
N ILE A 386 -28.39 28.90 0.62
CA ILE A 386 -27.90 27.66 1.26
C ILE A 386 -27.33 26.74 0.18
N HIS A 387 -26.00 26.69 0.08
CA HIS A 387 -25.28 25.94 -0.96
C HIS A 387 -25.30 24.43 -0.73
N PRO A 388 -25.19 23.58 -1.79
CA PRO A 388 -25.29 22.12 -1.68
C PRO A 388 -24.39 21.48 -0.61
N THR A 389 -23.24 22.10 -0.31
CA THR A 389 -22.28 21.68 0.71
C THR A 389 -22.77 21.86 2.17
N ALA A 390 -23.77 22.70 2.41
CA ALA A 390 -24.31 23.01 3.74
C ALA A 390 -25.38 22.00 4.24
N LYS A 391 -25.26 20.73 3.85
CA LYS A 391 -26.21 19.64 4.15
C LYS A 391 -26.43 19.44 5.65
N GLY A 392 -27.69 19.58 6.10
CA GLY A 392 -28.06 19.49 7.51
C GLY A 392 -28.07 20.82 8.29
N SER A 393 -28.07 21.96 7.59
CA SER A 393 -28.20 23.29 8.23
C SER A 393 -29.58 23.50 8.88
N LEU A 394 -29.60 24.24 9.99
CA LEU A 394 -30.81 24.70 10.66
C LEU A 394 -30.81 26.23 10.69
N ILE A 395 -31.86 26.88 10.20
CA ILE A 395 -32.04 28.33 10.27
C ILE A 395 -33.37 28.62 10.95
N SER A 396 -33.36 29.53 11.92
CA SER A 396 -34.50 29.76 12.81
C SER A 396 -34.52 31.14 13.44
N GLY A 397 -35.72 31.65 13.74
CA GLY A 397 -35.90 32.92 14.47
C GLY A 397 -35.47 34.17 13.71
N LEU A 398 -35.48 34.13 12.37
CA LEU A 398 -35.10 35.26 11.51
C LEU A 398 -36.31 35.87 10.82
N THR A 399 -36.32 37.20 10.75
CA THR A 399 -37.21 37.98 9.87
C THR A 399 -36.40 38.43 8.65
N LEU A 400 -36.92 38.20 7.45
CA LEU A 400 -36.25 38.46 6.18
C LEU A 400 -37.11 39.41 5.34
N VAL A 401 -36.52 40.53 4.90
CA VAL A 401 -37.23 41.63 4.21
C VAL A 401 -36.41 42.14 3.03
N HIS A 402 -37.01 42.24 1.83
CA HIS A 402 -36.43 43.06 0.76
C HIS A 402 -36.96 44.50 0.83
N GLU A 403 -36.09 45.49 0.63
CA GLU A 403 -36.45 46.92 0.55
C GLU A 403 -36.77 47.29 -0.91
N GLY A 404 -37.96 47.85 -1.12
CA GLY A 404 -38.45 48.24 -2.45
C GLY A 404 -39.20 47.10 -3.16
N PHE A 405 -39.33 47.22 -4.47
CA PHE A 405 -39.94 46.19 -5.33
C PHE A 405 -39.18 46.14 -6.65
N ASP A 406 -38.74 44.95 -7.04
CA ASP A 406 -38.14 44.75 -8.35
C ASP A 406 -39.20 44.39 -9.41
N HIS A 407 -39.16 45.10 -10.53
CA HIS A 407 -40.01 44.85 -11.69
C HIS A 407 -39.38 43.87 -12.71
N GLY A 408 -38.11 43.49 -12.53
CA GLY A 408 -37.34 42.60 -13.39
C GLY A 408 -37.94 41.20 -13.60
N GLY A 409 -37.37 40.49 -14.59
CA GLY A 409 -37.74 39.11 -14.91
C GLY A 409 -37.02 38.06 -14.05
N ASP A 410 -35.82 38.37 -13.56
CA ASP A 410 -34.99 37.50 -12.71
C ASP A 410 -34.85 38.15 -11.34
N ARG A 411 -35.61 37.66 -10.33
CA ARG A 411 -35.73 38.33 -9.02
C ARG A 411 -35.17 37.49 -7.89
N PHE A 412 -34.54 38.16 -6.93
CA PHE A 412 -33.96 37.52 -5.76
C PHE A 412 -35.01 36.93 -4.81
N SER A 413 -34.68 35.77 -4.24
CA SER A 413 -35.56 35.05 -3.30
C SER A 413 -35.16 35.36 -1.85
N GLY A 414 -36.12 35.24 -0.92
CA GLY A 414 -35.85 35.47 0.50
C GLY A 414 -34.91 34.41 1.08
N ILE A 415 -35.23 33.14 0.83
CA ILE A 415 -34.34 32.01 1.14
C ILE A 415 -34.22 31.11 -0.08
N THR A 416 -33.01 30.97 -0.62
CA THR A 416 -32.65 30.01 -1.66
C THR A 416 -32.05 28.75 -1.01
N VAL A 417 -32.62 27.58 -1.31
CA VAL A 417 -32.19 26.29 -0.78
C VAL A 417 -31.75 25.36 -1.90
N MET A 418 -30.44 25.09 -1.96
CA MET A 418 -29.81 24.12 -2.87
C MET A 418 -29.21 22.92 -2.11
N ALA A 419 -29.41 22.86 -0.78
CA ALA A 419 -28.86 21.83 0.10
C ALA A 419 -29.88 20.77 0.55
N GLN A 420 -29.37 19.60 0.94
CA GLN A 420 -30.19 18.52 1.51
C GLN A 420 -30.28 18.62 3.05
N ASP A 421 -31.33 18.01 3.59
CA ASP A 421 -31.62 17.88 5.03
C ASP A 421 -31.66 19.23 5.79
N VAL A 422 -31.99 20.31 5.08
CA VAL A 422 -32.13 21.66 5.65
C VAL A 422 -33.39 21.75 6.51
N THR A 423 -33.31 22.49 7.60
CA THR A 423 -34.50 22.87 8.40
C THR A 423 -34.63 24.38 8.47
N LEU A 424 -35.79 24.91 8.08
CA LEU A 424 -36.22 26.28 8.28
C LEU A 424 -37.34 26.28 9.33
N ALA A 425 -37.16 26.97 10.45
CA ALA A 425 -38.06 26.87 11.60
C ALA A 425 -38.36 28.22 12.26
N ALA A 426 -39.64 28.62 12.31
CA ALA A 426 -40.06 29.91 12.87
C ALA A 426 -39.29 31.12 12.27
N CYS A 427 -39.15 31.14 10.95
CA CYS A 427 -38.70 32.31 10.20
C CYS A 427 -39.90 33.07 9.64
N SER A 428 -39.80 34.39 9.58
CA SER A 428 -40.73 35.25 8.83
C SER A 428 -40.03 35.72 7.55
N VAL A 429 -40.65 35.54 6.38
CA VAL A 429 -40.20 36.10 5.11
C VAL A 429 -41.29 37.02 4.59
N THR A 430 -40.96 38.28 4.34
CA THR A 430 -41.95 39.27 3.87
C THR A 430 -41.37 40.16 2.79
N HIS A 431 -42.23 40.68 1.90
CA HIS A 431 -41.87 41.64 0.86
C HIS A 431 -40.76 41.14 -0.11
N SER A 432 -40.59 39.82 -0.29
CA SER A 432 -39.52 39.30 -1.14
C SER A 432 -39.72 39.69 -2.61
N ALA A 433 -38.64 40.06 -3.32
CA ALA A 433 -38.70 40.49 -4.71
C ALA A 433 -39.25 39.40 -5.65
N GLY A 434 -38.68 38.20 -5.56
CA GLY A 434 -39.14 36.97 -6.22
C GLY A 434 -39.91 36.08 -5.26
N HIS A 435 -39.44 34.84 -5.11
CA HIS A 435 -40.05 33.88 -4.18
C HIS A 435 -39.74 34.22 -2.71
N GLY A 436 -40.61 33.82 -1.79
CA GLY A 436 -40.31 33.85 -0.36
C GLY A 436 -39.24 32.81 0.00
N ILE A 437 -39.51 31.54 -0.32
CA ILE A 437 -38.57 30.43 -0.19
C ILE A 437 -38.52 29.64 -1.50
N ALA A 438 -37.35 29.51 -2.11
CA ALA A 438 -37.11 28.71 -3.30
C ALA A 438 -36.29 27.45 -2.94
N VAL A 439 -36.77 26.28 -3.35
CA VAL A 439 -36.12 24.97 -3.11
C VAL A 439 -35.91 24.28 -4.45
N PHE A 440 -34.65 24.14 -4.88
CA PHE A 440 -34.30 23.59 -6.20
C PHE A 440 -32.97 22.81 -6.19
N ASP A 441 -32.53 22.32 -7.35
CA ASP A 441 -31.30 21.52 -7.53
C ASP A 441 -31.21 20.26 -6.64
N GLY A 442 -32.33 19.53 -6.50
CA GLY A 442 -32.39 18.32 -5.68
C GLY A 442 -32.33 18.57 -4.16
N ALA A 443 -32.50 19.82 -3.73
CA ALA A 443 -32.54 20.22 -2.33
C ALA A 443 -33.67 19.55 -1.54
N LYS A 444 -33.46 19.41 -0.22
CA LYS A 444 -34.41 18.73 0.68
C LYS A 444 -34.58 19.56 1.95
N ALA A 445 -35.77 20.15 2.12
CA ALA A 445 -36.03 21.11 3.19
C ALA A 445 -37.25 20.73 4.06
N THR A 446 -37.09 20.80 5.38
CA THR A 446 -38.21 20.82 6.34
C THR A 446 -38.53 22.26 6.68
N ILE A 447 -39.74 22.72 6.37
CA ILE A 447 -40.19 24.11 6.60
C ILE A 447 -41.31 24.08 7.64
N THR A 448 -41.03 24.50 8.88
CA THR A 448 -41.93 24.32 10.02
C THR A 448 -42.25 25.63 10.74
N SER A 449 -43.53 25.92 10.88
CA SER A 449 -44.05 27.08 11.64
C SER A 449 -43.48 28.42 11.16
N CYS A 450 -43.14 28.52 9.87
CA CYS A 450 -42.71 29.77 9.24
C CYS A 450 -43.92 30.58 8.74
N GLU A 451 -43.72 31.88 8.57
CA GLU A 451 -44.69 32.80 8.00
C GLU A 451 -44.09 33.44 6.74
N ILE A 452 -44.77 33.29 5.60
CA ILE A 452 -44.35 33.88 4.32
C ILE A 452 -45.45 34.85 3.88
N SER A 453 -45.07 36.05 3.48
CA SER A 453 -46.02 37.10 3.11
C SER A 453 -45.55 38.01 1.99
N GLU A 454 -46.50 38.53 1.22
CA GLU A 454 -46.32 39.71 0.36
C GLU A 454 -45.13 39.59 -0.63
N CYS A 455 -44.78 38.36 -1.03
CA CYS A 455 -43.70 38.10 -1.98
C CYS A 455 -44.15 38.34 -3.43
N GLY A 456 -43.22 38.78 -4.27
CA GLY A 456 -43.47 39.20 -5.65
C GLY A 456 -43.78 38.06 -6.63
N TRP A 457 -43.50 36.82 -6.25
CA TRP A 457 -43.85 35.57 -6.94
C TRP A 457 -44.57 34.61 -5.96
N ASP A 458 -44.34 33.29 -6.06
CA ASP A 458 -44.85 32.32 -5.07
C ASP A 458 -44.23 32.54 -3.69
N GLY A 459 -45.02 32.37 -2.63
CA GLY A 459 -44.48 32.38 -1.26
C GLY A 459 -43.47 31.24 -1.03
N ILE A 460 -43.79 30.03 -1.51
CA ILE A 460 -42.86 28.89 -1.51
C ILE A 460 -42.88 28.23 -2.90
N SER A 461 -41.71 28.06 -3.51
CA SER A 461 -41.53 27.41 -4.81
C SER A 461 -40.61 26.19 -4.67
N VAL A 462 -41.05 25.06 -5.22
CA VAL A 462 -40.32 23.78 -5.16
C VAL A 462 -40.14 23.29 -6.60
N TYR A 463 -38.92 23.40 -7.12
CA TYR A 463 -38.64 23.31 -8.56
C TYR A 463 -37.57 22.27 -8.87
N GLY A 464 -37.76 21.54 -9.98
CA GLY A 464 -36.75 20.63 -10.51
C GLY A 464 -36.77 19.23 -9.90
N GLN A 465 -36.14 18.29 -10.61
CA GLN A 465 -36.15 16.88 -10.28
C GLN A 465 -35.54 16.61 -8.89
N ASP A 466 -36.17 15.70 -8.14
CA ASP A 466 -35.77 15.24 -6.80
C ASP A 466 -35.69 16.31 -5.69
N SER A 467 -36.04 17.57 -5.99
CA SER A 467 -36.28 18.64 -5.02
C SER A 467 -37.49 18.26 -4.15
N GLN A 468 -37.34 18.24 -2.83
CA GLN A 468 -38.38 17.77 -1.91
C GLN A 468 -38.56 18.69 -0.69
N VAL A 469 -39.82 18.87 -0.26
CA VAL A 469 -40.12 19.60 0.98
C VAL A 469 -41.04 18.84 1.93
N THR A 470 -40.87 19.09 3.23
CA THR A 470 -41.84 18.73 4.28
C THR A 470 -42.31 19.99 4.99
N LEU A 471 -43.55 20.40 4.73
CA LEU A 471 -44.17 21.60 5.29
C LEU A 471 -45.09 21.24 6.46
N ARG A 472 -44.95 21.95 7.57
CA ARG A 472 -45.78 21.74 8.77
C ARG A 472 -46.08 23.04 9.52
N ASN A 473 -47.36 23.27 9.81
CA ASN A 473 -47.83 24.46 10.55
C ASN A 473 -47.46 25.83 9.91
N THR A 474 -47.03 25.83 8.65
CA THR A 474 -46.52 27.01 7.94
C THR A 474 -47.66 27.81 7.30
N GLN A 475 -47.53 29.14 7.25
CA GLN A 475 -48.52 30.05 6.66
C GLN A 475 -47.89 30.82 5.48
N SER A 476 -48.62 30.96 4.37
CA SER A 476 -48.19 31.70 3.17
C SER A 476 -49.34 32.56 2.62
N THR A 477 -49.20 33.88 2.64
CA THR A 477 -50.33 34.81 2.43
C THR A 477 -50.03 36.09 1.67
N ASN A 478 -51.01 36.59 0.91
CA ASN A 478 -50.91 37.85 0.15
C ASN A 478 -49.76 37.91 -0.88
N ASN A 479 -49.17 36.76 -1.24
CA ASN A 479 -48.14 36.71 -2.30
C ASN A 479 -48.79 36.94 -3.68
N ILE A 480 -48.03 37.48 -4.64
CA ILE A 480 -48.57 37.85 -5.96
C ILE A 480 -48.98 36.62 -6.78
N GLN A 481 -48.27 35.50 -6.65
CA GLN A 481 -48.62 34.23 -7.31
C GLN A 481 -49.22 33.23 -6.32
N HIS A 482 -48.62 32.04 -6.15
CA HIS A 482 -49.18 30.98 -5.31
C HIS A 482 -48.74 31.08 -3.85
N GLY A 483 -49.51 30.48 -2.94
CA GLY A 483 -49.06 30.28 -1.56
C GLY A 483 -47.92 29.26 -1.47
N LEU A 484 -48.03 28.19 -2.26
CA LEU A 484 -47.02 27.15 -2.48
C LEU A 484 -47.18 26.58 -3.88
N ALA A 485 -46.08 26.40 -4.62
CA ALA A 485 -46.08 25.74 -5.93
C ALA A 485 -45.03 24.64 -6.04
N PHE A 486 -45.39 23.55 -6.74
CA PHE A 486 -44.48 22.47 -7.12
C PHE A 486 -44.39 22.38 -8.64
N TRP A 487 -43.15 22.43 -9.16
CA TRP A 487 -42.82 22.56 -10.57
C TRP A 487 -41.78 21.50 -11.01
N GLN A 488 -41.88 21.04 -12.26
CA GLN A 488 -40.84 20.26 -12.97
C GLN A 488 -40.17 19.13 -12.16
N GLY A 489 -40.96 18.23 -11.56
CA GLY A 489 -40.45 17.09 -10.78
C GLY A 489 -40.26 17.37 -9.29
N GLY A 490 -40.42 18.62 -8.83
CA GLY A 490 -40.46 18.95 -7.41
C GLY A 490 -41.62 18.26 -6.68
N GLY A 491 -41.45 17.89 -5.41
CA GLY A 491 -42.48 17.18 -4.64
C GLY A 491 -42.41 17.42 -3.15
N GLY A 492 -43.31 16.79 -2.39
CA GLY A 492 -43.27 16.91 -0.93
C GLY A 492 -44.56 16.57 -0.19
N VAL A 493 -44.50 16.80 1.12
CA VAL A 493 -45.61 16.57 2.06
C VAL A 493 -45.99 17.89 2.74
N VAL A 494 -47.24 18.32 2.58
CA VAL A 494 -47.78 19.57 3.12
C VAL A 494 -48.81 19.21 4.19
N SER A 495 -48.56 19.63 5.44
CA SER A 495 -49.39 19.24 6.58
C SER A 495 -49.79 20.44 7.46
N LYS A 496 -51.08 20.58 7.77
CA LYS A 496 -51.60 21.62 8.68
C LYS A 496 -51.16 23.06 8.34
N CYS A 497 -50.96 23.34 7.05
CA CYS A 497 -50.51 24.65 6.57
C CYS A 497 -51.69 25.55 6.19
N LYS A 498 -51.44 26.86 6.01
CA LYS A 498 -52.43 27.85 5.60
C LYS A 498 -51.93 28.61 4.36
N MET A 499 -52.56 28.40 3.21
CA MET A 499 -52.24 29.13 1.98
C MET A 499 -53.43 30.03 1.62
N THR A 500 -53.39 31.29 2.03
CA THR A 500 -54.60 32.14 2.00
C THR A 500 -54.37 33.53 1.43
N GLN A 501 -55.37 34.06 0.70
CA GLN A 501 -55.31 35.41 0.11
C GLN A 501 -54.21 35.62 -0.95
N ASN A 502 -53.67 34.56 -1.54
CA ASN A 502 -52.65 34.65 -2.59
C ASN A 502 -53.28 35.05 -3.94
N GLY A 503 -52.46 35.67 -4.81
CA GLY A 503 -52.89 36.26 -6.07
C GLY A 503 -53.20 35.28 -7.20
N LEU A 504 -52.83 34.00 -7.05
CA LEU A 504 -53.23 32.86 -7.89
C LEU A 504 -53.82 31.73 -7.00
N CYS A 505 -53.48 30.46 -7.24
CA CYS A 505 -53.92 29.34 -6.38
C CYS A 505 -53.28 29.32 -4.98
N GLY A 506 -53.96 28.72 -3.99
CA GLY A 506 -53.39 28.49 -2.66
C GLY A 506 -52.23 27.49 -2.68
N ILE A 507 -52.45 26.29 -3.21
CA ILE A 507 -51.40 25.30 -3.54
C ILE A 507 -51.51 24.91 -5.02
N LEU A 508 -50.41 24.97 -5.75
CA LEU A 508 -50.28 24.43 -7.11
C LEU A 508 -49.33 23.22 -7.11
N ALA A 509 -49.69 22.16 -7.84
CA ALA A 509 -48.77 21.10 -8.24
C ALA A 509 -48.92 20.82 -9.74
N MET A 510 -47.87 21.07 -10.51
CA MET A 510 -47.93 21.09 -11.98
C MET A 510 -46.64 20.58 -12.62
N SER A 511 -46.74 19.98 -13.81
CA SER A 511 -45.69 19.28 -14.58
C SER A 511 -45.62 17.77 -14.29
N PRO A 512 -45.09 16.96 -15.24
CA PRO A 512 -44.74 15.56 -14.98
C PRO A 512 -43.75 15.39 -13.82
N ALA A 513 -43.66 14.16 -13.31
CA ALA A 513 -42.86 13.72 -12.16
C ALA A 513 -43.18 14.36 -10.80
N VAL A 514 -43.87 15.51 -10.75
CA VAL A 514 -44.37 16.15 -9.51
C VAL A 514 -45.26 15.18 -8.73
N GLN A 515 -44.91 14.96 -7.47
CA GLN A 515 -45.58 14.03 -6.57
C GLN A 515 -45.75 14.67 -5.19
N VAL A 516 -47.00 14.87 -4.76
CA VAL A 516 -47.34 15.62 -3.54
C VAL A 516 -48.35 14.91 -2.65
N THR A 517 -48.23 15.10 -1.34
CA THR A 517 -49.28 14.78 -0.37
C THR A 517 -49.69 16.07 0.35
N ILE A 518 -50.95 16.45 0.23
CA ILE A 518 -51.53 17.66 0.82
C ILE A 518 -52.58 17.22 1.84
N ALA A 519 -52.28 17.41 3.14
CA ALA A 519 -53.07 16.86 4.24
C ALA A 519 -53.46 17.91 5.28
N GLY A 520 -54.75 17.95 5.64
CA GLY A 520 -55.25 18.72 6.79
C GLY A 520 -54.95 20.23 6.74
N SER A 521 -54.77 20.80 5.54
CA SER A 521 -54.36 22.20 5.33
C SER A 521 -55.54 23.08 4.89
N ILE A 522 -55.40 24.39 5.07
CA ILE A 522 -56.43 25.39 4.76
C ILE A 522 -55.98 26.22 3.56
N CYS A 523 -56.77 26.23 2.48
CA CYS A 523 -56.49 27.01 1.28
C CYS A 523 -57.68 27.93 0.95
N SER A 524 -57.65 29.18 1.41
CA SER A 524 -58.84 30.04 1.44
C SER A 524 -58.63 31.47 0.93
N LYS A 525 -59.67 32.04 0.32
CA LYS A 525 -59.69 33.41 -0.24
C LYS A 525 -58.61 33.72 -1.30
N ASN A 526 -58.02 32.70 -1.93
CA ASN A 526 -57.08 32.89 -3.02
C ASN A 526 -57.82 33.28 -4.31
N ARG A 527 -57.14 33.97 -5.24
CA ARG A 527 -57.77 34.51 -6.47
C ARG A 527 -57.96 33.50 -7.60
N GLU A 528 -57.37 32.31 -7.51
CA GLU A 528 -57.76 31.17 -8.32
C GLU A 528 -58.39 30.08 -7.46
N ALA A 529 -57.83 28.87 -7.45
CA ALA A 529 -58.32 27.74 -6.69
C ALA A 529 -57.70 27.65 -5.29
N GLY A 530 -58.34 26.90 -4.39
CA GLY A 530 -57.70 26.51 -3.12
C GLY A 530 -56.50 25.59 -3.38
N ILE A 531 -56.74 24.47 -4.08
CA ILE A 531 -55.70 23.53 -4.51
C ILE A 531 -55.89 23.23 -6.01
N LEU A 532 -54.83 23.35 -6.81
CA LEU A 532 -54.81 22.99 -8.24
C LEU A 532 -53.73 21.92 -8.50
N ILE A 533 -54.15 20.79 -9.06
CA ILE A 533 -53.28 19.73 -9.56
C ILE A 533 -53.39 19.70 -11.09
N SER A 534 -52.28 19.84 -11.81
CA SER A 534 -52.27 20.10 -13.26
C SER A 534 -51.18 19.31 -14.01
N ASP A 535 -51.39 19.11 -15.32
CA ASP A 535 -50.40 18.78 -16.34
C ASP A 535 -49.36 17.71 -15.97
N GLY A 536 -49.84 16.52 -15.60
CA GLY A 536 -49.02 15.33 -15.35
C GLY A 536 -48.61 15.13 -13.88
N ALA A 537 -48.96 16.04 -12.99
CA ALA A 537 -48.70 15.93 -11.56
C ALA A 537 -49.53 14.81 -10.90
N LYS A 538 -49.04 14.29 -9.77
CA LYS A 538 -49.72 13.28 -8.95
C LYS A 538 -49.91 13.74 -7.52
N ALA A 539 -51.13 13.62 -6.98
CA ALA A 539 -51.45 14.15 -5.66
C ALA A 539 -52.30 13.21 -4.79
N LEU A 540 -51.97 13.15 -3.49
CA LEU A 540 -52.90 12.73 -2.44
C LEU A 540 -53.43 13.98 -1.74
N VAL A 541 -54.71 14.30 -1.95
CA VAL A 541 -55.38 15.48 -1.40
C VAL A 541 -56.39 15.03 -0.35
N GLN A 542 -56.01 15.10 0.93
CA GLN A 542 -56.78 14.52 2.04
C GLN A 542 -57.12 15.50 3.16
N ALA A 543 -58.39 15.53 3.58
CA ALA A 543 -58.87 16.26 4.76
C ALA A 543 -58.56 17.77 4.77
N ASN A 544 -58.37 18.38 3.60
CA ASN A 544 -58.11 19.81 3.47
C ASN A 544 -59.41 20.61 3.48
N ARG A 545 -59.31 21.89 3.85
CA ARG A 545 -60.41 22.85 3.79
C ARG A 545 -60.10 23.93 2.75
N CYS A 546 -60.94 24.05 1.73
CA CYS A 546 -60.79 25.04 0.66
C CYS A 546 -62.03 25.95 0.63
N ASP A 547 -61.91 27.20 1.11
CA ASP A 547 -63.07 28.08 1.28
C ASP A 547 -62.90 29.52 0.80
N GLY A 548 -63.95 30.08 0.21
CA GLY A 548 -63.98 31.48 -0.23
C GLY A 548 -63.03 31.84 -1.38
N ASN A 549 -62.46 30.87 -2.09
CA ASN A 549 -61.60 31.15 -3.25
C ASN A 549 -62.42 31.65 -4.44
N LEU A 550 -61.80 32.43 -5.33
CA LEU A 550 -62.49 33.10 -6.44
C LEU A 550 -62.83 32.16 -7.61
N LEU A 551 -62.08 31.07 -7.80
CA LEU A 551 -62.47 29.97 -8.68
C LEU A 551 -62.98 28.79 -7.83
N SER A 552 -62.52 27.57 -8.10
CA SER A 552 -62.97 26.36 -7.43
C SER A 552 -62.18 26.02 -6.16
N GLY A 553 -62.77 25.28 -5.22
CA GLY A 553 -62.09 24.85 -4.00
C GLY A 553 -60.88 23.93 -4.27
N ILE A 554 -61.11 22.83 -5.00
CA ILE A 554 -60.07 21.89 -5.45
C ILE A 554 -60.26 21.64 -6.96
N VAL A 555 -59.18 21.70 -7.74
CA VAL A 555 -59.17 21.45 -9.19
C VAL A 555 -58.15 20.37 -9.55
N VAL A 556 -58.55 19.43 -10.41
CA VAL A 556 -57.66 18.45 -11.05
C VAL A 556 -57.84 18.51 -12.57
N ARG A 557 -56.79 18.91 -13.31
CA ARG A 557 -56.85 19.13 -14.76
C ARG A 557 -55.57 18.71 -15.51
N GLY A 558 -55.55 18.87 -16.83
CA GLY A 558 -54.39 18.60 -17.67
C GLY A 558 -54.19 17.11 -18.01
N GLU A 559 -53.39 16.84 -19.03
CA GLU A 559 -53.11 15.46 -19.46
C GLU A 559 -52.34 14.67 -18.40
N LYS A 560 -52.63 13.37 -18.28
CA LYS A 560 -51.87 12.38 -17.47
C LYS A 560 -51.83 12.68 -15.96
N THR A 561 -52.45 13.77 -15.51
CA THR A 561 -52.64 14.13 -14.10
C THR A 561 -53.45 13.09 -13.36
N SER A 562 -53.08 12.81 -12.10
CA SER A 562 -53.80 11.85 -11.26
C SER A 562 -53.94 12.32 -9.81
N ALA A 563 -55.09 12.04 -9.17
CA ALA A 563 -55.31 12.40 -7.77
C ALA A 563 -56.18 11.41 -7.00
N ASP A 564 -55.79 11.15 -5.75
CA ASP A 564 -56.69 10.65 -4.69
C ASP A 564 -57.24 11.89 -3.95
N VAL A 565 -58.56 12.07 -3.92
CA VAL A 565 -59.22 13.24 -3.31
C VAL A 565 -60.21 12.74 -2.27
N THR A 566 -59.87 12.82 -0.97
CA THR A 566 -60.71 12.24 0.09
C THR A 566 -60.89 13.12 1.33
N ASN A 567 -62.08 13.05 1.94
CA ASN A 567 -62.41 13.73 3.22
C ASN A 567 -62.28 15.28 3.19
N ASN A 568 -62.16 15.92 2.02
CA ASN A 568 -61.94 17.36 1.92
C ASN A 568 -63.25 18.15 2.07
N VAL A 569 -63.16 19.37 2.61
CA VAL A 569 -64.28 20.31 2.72
C VAL A 569 -64.08 21.47 1.75
N ALA A 570 -65.02 21.70 0.84
CA ALA A 570 -64.97 22.80 -0.14
C ALA A 570 -66.22 23.68 -0.03
N MET A 571 -66.07 24.93 0.43
CA MET A 571 -67.21 25.74 0.85
C MET A 571 -67.10 27.23 0.47
N GLY A 572 -68.16 27.79 -0.13
CA GLY A 572 -68.21 29.23 -0.42
C GLY A 572 -67.24 29.71 -1.50
N ASN A 573 -66.65 28.81 -2.28
CA ASN A 573 -65.84 29.17 -3.45
C ASN A 573 -66.77 29.66 -4.57
N GLN A 574 -66.38 30.66 -5.35
CA GLN A 574 -67.33 31.32 -6.28
C GLN A 574 -67.62 30.48 -7.53
N GLU A 575 -66.73 29.56 -7.89
CA GLU A 575 -66.99 28.53 -8.91
C GLU A 575 -67.45 27.22 -8.25
N SER A 576 -66.74 26.09 -8.44
CA SER A 576 -67.14 24.79 -7.93
C SER A 576 -66.51 24.47 -6.56
N GLY A 577 -67.09 23.54 -5.81
CA GLY A 577 -66.42 23.01 -4.61
C GLY A 577 -65.21 22.15 -4.99
N ILE A 578 -65.44 21.10 -5.76
CA ILE A 578 -64.37 20.24 -6.32
C ILE A 578 -64.64 20.03 -7.82
N LEU A 579 -63.65 20.28 -8.66
CA LEU A 579 -63.73 20.16 -10.12
C LEU A 579 -62.65 19.19 -10.64
N THR A 580 -63.03 18.25 -11.51
CA THR A 580 -62.08 17.38 -12.22
C THR A 580 -62.37 17.47 -13.72
N HIS A 581 -61.34 17.67 -14.55
CA HIS A 581 -61.52 17.68 -16.01
C HIS A 581 -61.74 16.27 -16.55
N LEU A 582 -62.41 16.16 -17.70
CA LEU A 582 -62.46 14.93 -18.47
C LEU A 582 -61.03 14.47 -18.85
N GLY A 583 -60.72 13.19 -18.61
CA GLY A 583 -59.43 12.58 -18.97
C GLY A 583 -58.36 12.55 -17.87
N VAL A 584 -58.59 13.18 -16.70
CA VAL A 584 -57.70 13.01 -15.54
C VAL A 584 -57.96 11.69 -14.82
N THR A 585 -56.93 11.11 -14.20
CA THR A 585 -57.05 9.83 -13.47
C THR A 585 -57.37 10.09 -11.99
N ILE A 586 -58.65 10.13 -11.65
CA ILE A 586 -59.08 10.14 -10.24
C ILE A 586 -59.08 8.71 -9.70
N GLY A 587 -58.30 8.47 -8.64
CA GLY A 587 -58.29 7.22 -7.89
C GLY A 587 -59.44 7.18 -6.90
N LYS A 588 -59.15 7.36 -5.62
CA LYS A 588 -60.17 7.47 -4.56
C LYS A 588 -60.86 8.83 -4.62
N PHE A 589 -62.19 8.80 -4.56
CA PHE A 589 -63.02 10.00 -4.46
C PHE A 589 -64.12 9.79 -3.41
N GLU A 590 -63.78 10.02 -2.15
CA GLU A 590 -64.60 9.57 -1.01
C GLU A 590 -64.75 10.65 0.06
N LYS A 591 -65.94 10.73 0.68
CA LYS A 591 -66.22 11.55 1.89
C LYS A 591 -65.90 13.05 1.74
N ASN A 592 -65.82 13.54 0.51
CA ASN A 592 -65.67 14.98 0.25
C ASN A 592 -67.01 15.69 0.49
N ASP A 593 -66.95 16.83 1.18
CA ASP A 593 -68.07 17.64 1.63
C ASP A 593 -68.00 19.00 0.91
N ALA A 594 -68.89 19.20 -0.07
CA ALA A 594 -68.96 20.44 -0.83
C ALA A 594 -70.34 21.09 -0.70
N ARG A 595 -70.38 22.36 -0.28
CA ARG A 595 -71.62 23.12 -0.06
C ARG A 595 -71.42 24.62 -0.27
N SER A 596 -72.49 25.32 -0.62
CA SER A 596 -72.52 26.79 -0.74
C SER A 596 -71.50 27.37 -1.73
N ASN A 597 -70.95 26.58 -2.67
CA ASN A 597 -70.13 27.07 -3.77
C ASN A 597 -71.02 27.59 -4.91
N GLY A 598 -70.55 28.58 -5.67
CA GLY A 598 -71.39 29.39 -6.57
C GLY A 598 -71.93 28.67 -7.81
N SER A 599 -71.21 27.70 -8.37
CA SER A 599 -71.67 26.90 -9.52
C SER A 599 -72.07 25.47 -9.12
N ARG A 600 -71.14 24.51 -9.15
CA ARG A 600 -71.40 23.10 -8.81
C ARG A 600 -70.68 22.70 -7.53
N GLN A 601 -71.37 22.00 -6.63
CA GLN A 601 -70.71 21.55 -5.40
C GLN A 601 -69.59 20.55 -5.72
N ILE A 602 -69.88 19.56 -6.56
CA ILE A 602 -68.86 18.71 -7.19
C ILE A 602 -69.13 18.66 -8.69
N TRP A 603 -68.13 19.01 -9.50
CA TRP A 603 -68.15 18.88 -10.95
C TRP A 603 -67.09 17.85 -11.38
N ARG A 604 -67.51 16.60 -11.47
CA ARG A 604 -66.67 15.55 -12.03
C ARG A 604 -66.67 15.57 -13.56
N ASP A 605 -65.51 15.20 -14.11
CA ASP A 605 -65.28 14.81 -15.50
C ASP A 605 -65.75 15.91 -16.50
N ALA A 606 -65.42 17.16 -16.15
CA ALA A 606 -65.77 18.39 -16.84
C ALA A 606 -65.10 18.49 -18.21
N SER A 607 -65.91 18.54 -19.27
CA SER A 607 -65.47 18.96 -20.60
C SER A 607 -65.61 20.49 -20.71
N LEU A 608 -64.52 21.20 -20.42
CA LEU A 608 -64.40 22.63 -20.67
C LEU A 608 -63.71 22.82 -22.01
N SER A 609 -64.31 23.60 -22.92
CA SER A 609 -63.73 23.89 -24.23
C SER A 609 -62.41 24.66 -24.08
N SER A 610 -61.33 24.10 -24.61
CA SER A 610 -59.97 24.64 -24.46
C SER A 610 -59.76 25.92 -25.26
N THR A 611 -60.16 27.07 -24.70
CA THR A 611 -59.57 28.36 -25.06
C THR A 611 -58.24 28.51 -24.34
N SER A 612 -57.16 28.17 -25.02
CA SER A 612 -55.80 28.45 -24.56
C SER A 612 -55.59 29.95 -24.38
N PRO A 613 -55.07 30.42 -23.23
CA PRO A 613 -54.37 31.70 -23.19
C PRO A 613 -53.28 31.70 -24.26
N GLN A 614 -53.13 32.79 -25.01
CA GLN A 614 -52.00 32.97 -25.89
C GLN A 614 -50.82 33.52 -25.07
N GLU A 615 -49.63 32.97 -25.37
CA GLU A 615 -48.27 33.35 -24.98
C GLU A 615 -48.09 34.48 -23.94
#